data_AF-A0A661IPX2-F1
#
_entry.id   AF-A0A661IPX2-F1
#
_cell.length_a   1.000
_cell.length_b   1.000
_cell.length_c   1.000
_cell.angle_alpha   90.00
_cell.angle_beta   90.00
_cell.angle_gamma   90.00
#
_symmetry.space_group_name_H-M   'P 1'
#
loop_
_entity.id
_entity.type
_entity.pdbx_description
1 polymer ?
#
loop_
_entity_poly.entity_id
_entity_poly.type
_entity_poly.pdbx_seq_one_letter_code
_entity_poly.pdbx_strand_id
1 'polypeptide(L)'
;ALLLEIFLPYFTSFLVGSPSAGIAISYPVLLSLLGKLSEKAAALIMASAYLGYLASPLHLCMALTVQYLKIPLEKVYRYMIPSLAPPCLGAIFIYFIV
;
A
#
# COMPACT_ATOMS: atom_id res chain seq x y z
N ALA A 1 9.97 -8.58 12.47
CA ALA A 1 9.72 -8.91 11.05
C ALA A 1 8.47 -8.17 10.56
N LEU A 2 7.28 -8.48 11.10
CA LEU A 2 5.98 -7.94 10.66
C LEU A 2 5.92 -6.44 10.35
N LEU A 3 6.42 -5.59 11.26
CA LEU A 3 6.43 -4.14 11.06
C LEU A 3 7.21 -3.71 9.82
N LEU A 4 8.33 -4.38 9.52
CA LEU A 4 9.15 -4.11 8.35
C LEU A 4 8.43 -4.52 7.06
N GLU A 5 7.70 -5.63 7.11
CA GLU A 5 6.93 -6.17 5.99
C GLU A 5 5.68 -5.37 5.66
N ILE A 6 5.23 -4.51 6.58
CA ILE A 6 4.15 -3.55 6.34
C ILE A 6 4.74 -2.22 5.90
N PHE A 7 5.70 -1.70 6.66
CA PHE A 7 6.17 -0.33 6.50
C PHE A 7 6.95 -0.12 5.19
N LEU A 8 7.78 -1.09 4.80
CA LEU A 8 8.62 -0.98 3.60
C LEU A 8 7.81 -0.98 2.29
N PRO A 9 6.96 -2.00 2.02
CA PRO A 9 6.08 -1.98 0.85
C PRO A 9 5.03 -0.87 0.87
N TYR A 10 4.52 -0.50 2.03
CA TYR A 10 3.63 0.65 2.14
C TYR A 10 4.31 1.94 1.66
N PHE A 11 5.52 2.22 2.16
CA PHE A 11 6.22 3.47 1.85
C PHE A 11 6.73 3.51 0.41
N THR A 12 7.27 2.40 -0.09
CA THR A 12 7.74 2.31 -1.49
C THR A 12 6.58 2.43 -2.48
N SER A 13 5.44 1.75 -2.24
CA SER A 13 4.24 1.92 -3.06
C SER A 13 3.62 3.31 -2.95
N PHE A 14 3.68 3.94 -1.77
CA PHE A 14 3.19 5.30 -1.58
C PHE A 14 3.99 6.32 -2.40
N LEU A 15 5.31 6.18 -2.45
CA LEU A 15 6.16 7.08 -3.23
C LEU A 15 6.07 6.85 -4.74
N VAL A 16 5.97 5.58 -5.16
CA VAL A 16 5.93 5.26 -6.59
C VAL A 16 4.53 5.44 -7.19
N GLY A 17 3.48 5.37 -6.38
CA GLY A 17 2.10 5.48 -6.86
C GLY A 17 1.69 4.31 -7.75
N SER A 18 2.36 3.15 -7.62
CA SER A 18 2.03 1.89 -8.30
C SER A 18 2.23 0.69 -7.35
N PRO A 19 1.26 -0.25 -7.26
CA PRO A 19 1.36 -1.39 -6.36
C PRO A 19 2.40 -2.39 -6.85
N SER A 20 2.50 -2.62 -8.17
CA SER A 20 3.44 -3.58 -8.76
C SER A 20 4.89 -3.12 -8.56
N ALA A 21 5.15 -1.82 -8.67
CA ALA A 21 6.48 -1.27 -8.47
C ALA A 21 6.92 -1.35 -6.99
N GLY A 22 6.04 -1.02 -6.04
CA GLY A 22 6.39 -1.13 -4.62
C GLY A 22 6.61 -2.58 -4.16
N ILE A 23 5.87 -3.55 -4.72
CA ILE A 23 6.12 -4.98 -4.49
C ILE A 23 7.47 -5.39 -5.09
N ALA A 24 7.77 -4.99 -6.34
CA ALA A 24 9.01 -5.33 -7.01
C ALA A 24 10.25 -4.80 -6.28
N ILE A 25 10.15 -3.63 -5.64
CA ILE A 25 11.22 -3.03 -4.84
C ILE A 25 11.32 -3.71 -3.47
N SER A 26 10.20 -3.94 -2.81
CA SER A 26 10.20 -4.42 -1.41
C SER A 26 10.49 -5.91 -1.29
N TYR A 27 10.10 -6.72 -2.28
CA TYR A 27 10.29 -8.16 -2.28
C TYR A 27 11.77 -8.60 -2.17
N PRO A 28 12.71 -8.13 -3.04
CA PRO A 28 14.11 -8.52 -2.94
C PRO A 28 14.78 -7.99 -1.66
N VAL A 29 14.36 -6.82 -1.17
CA VAL A 29 14.87 -6.26 0.10
C VAL A 29 14.47 -7.15 1.27
N LEU A 30 13.18 -7.53 1.36
CA LEU A 30 12.72 -8.44 2.40
C LEU A 30 13.33 -9.83 2.27
N LEU A 31 13.49 -10.34 1.04
CA LEU A 31 14.13 -11.63 0.80
C LEU A 31 15.57 -11.65 1.31
N SER A 32 16.31 -10.56 1.10
CA SER A 32 17.69 -10.41 1.58
C SER A 32 17.78 -10.29 3.10
N LEU A 33 16.79 -9.66 3.75
CA LEU A 33 16.77 -9.49 5.20
C LEU A 33 16.26 -10.71 5.98
N LEU A 34 15.23 -11.41 5.46
CA LEU A 34 14.60 -12.53 6.16
C LEU A 34 15.13 -13.89 5.69
N GLY A 35 15.79 -13.98 4.54
CA GLY A 35 16.35 -15.20 3.95
C GLY A 35 15.31 -16.21 3.43
N LYS A 36 14.10 -16.22 4.00
CA LYS A 36 12.98 -17.06 3.58
C LYS A 36 11.67 -16.29 3.72
N LEU A 37 10.92 -16.17 2.64
CA LEU A 37 9.58 -15.58 2.65
C LEU A 37 8.54 -16.70 2.75
N SER A 38 7.73 -16.62 3.81
CA SER A 38 6.55 -17.47 3.95
C SER A 38 5.43 -16.96 3.03
N GLU A 39 4.49 -17.82 2.68
CA GLU A 39 3.30 -17.47 1.90
C GLU A 39 2.50 -16.34 2.58
N LYS A 40 2.47 -16.36 3.92
CA LYS A 40 1.86 -15.33 4.76
C LYS A 40 2.51 -13.95 4.58
N ALA A 41 3.84 -13.94 4.50
CA ALA A 41 4.63 -12.72 4.30
C ALA A 41 4.35 -12.11 2.92
N ALA A 42 4.27 -12.95 1.88
CA ALA A 42 3.95 -12.49 0.53
C ALA A 42 2.56 -11.84 0.44
N ALA A 43 1.54 -12.43 1.08
CA ALA A 43 0.20 -11.85 1.16
C ALA A 43 0.20 -10.49 1.89
N LEU A 44 0.99 -10.38 2.96
CA LEU A 44 1.14 -9.15 3.74
C LEU A 44 1.82 -8.03 2.95
N ILE A 45 2.88 -8.35 2.21
CA ILE A 45 3.60 -7.40 1.34
C ILE A 45 2.67 -6.88 0.25
N MET A 46 1.88 -7.76 -0.38
CA MET A 46 0.87 -7.38 -1.37
C MET A 46 -0.18 -6.44 -0.77
N ALA A 47 -0.76 -6.80 0.38
CA ALA A 47 -1.80 -5.99 1.03
C ALA A 47 -1.28 -4.61 1.45
N SER A 48 -0.10 -4.54 2.07
CA SER A 48 0.54 -3.30 2.50
C SER A 48 0.97 -2.41 1.33
N ALA A 49 1.50 -2.99 0.26
CA ALA A 49 1.80 -2.28 -0.98
C ALA A 49 0.54 -1.67 -1.60
N TYR A 50 -0.57 -2.40 -1.62
CA TYR A 50 -1.84 -1.92 -2.16
C TYR A 50 -2.42 -0.76 -1.32
N LEU A 51 -2.30 -0.86 0.01
CA LEU A 51 -2.70 0.21 0.93
C LEU A 51 -1.86 1.48 0.75
N GLY A 52 -0.53 1.34 0.61
CA GLY A 52 0.36 2.47 0.37
C GLY A 52 0.08 3.15 -0.97
N TYR A 53 -0.20 2.35 -2.00
CA TYR A 53 -0.62 2.83 -3.31
C TYR A 53 -1.94 3.63 -3.24
N LEU A 54 -2.97 3.12 -2.57
CA LEU A 54 -4.26 3.81 -2.45
C LEU A 54 -4.15 5.12 -1.67
N ALA A 55 -3.25 5.21 -0.70
CA ALA A 55 -2.98 6.45 0.03
C ALA A 55 -2.22 7.48 -0.81
N SER A 56 -1.56 7.08 -1.90
CA SER A 56 -0.62 7.92 -2.65
C SER A 56 -1.33 9.03 -3.44
N PRO A 57 -0.96 10.31 -3.23
CA PRO A 57 -1.46 11.41 -4.05
C PRO A 57 -0.84 11.42 -5.45
N LEU A 58 0.25 10.67 -5.63
CA LEU A 58 0.99 10.53 -6.88
C LEU A 58 0.37 9.47 -7.80
N HIS A 59 -0.71 8.82 -7.37
CA HIS A 59 -1.44 7.92 -8.24
C HIS A 59 -2.02 8.68 -9.43
N LEU A 60 -1.55 8.34 -10.63
CA LEU A 60 -1.82 9.12 -11.84
C LEU A 60 -3.32 9.31 -12.10
N CYS A 61 -4.13 8.28 -11.84
CA CYS A 61 -5.57 8.37 -12.03
C CYS A 61 -6.20 9.40 -11.09
N MET A 62 -5.73 9.47 -9.83
CA MET A 62 -6.24 10.42 -8.85
C MET A 62 -5.88 11.87 -9.20
N ALA A 63 -4.61 12.10 -9.57
CA ALA A 63 -4.13 13.40 -10.00
C ALA A 63 -4.91 13.90 -11.23
N LEU A 64 -5.17 13.02 -12.21
CA LEU A 64 -5.92 13.37 -13.41
C LEU A 64 -7.39 13.66 -13.11
N THR A 65 -8.05 12.86 -12.24
CA THR A 65 -9.44 13.09 -11.84
C THR A 65 -9.62 14.42 -11.13
N VAL A 66 -8.69 14.78 -10.25
CA VAL A 66 -8.71 16.05 -9.50
C VAL A 66 -8.53 17.25 -10.45
N GLN A 67 -7.60 17.14 -11.40
CA GLN A 67 -7.41 18.18 -12.42
C GLN A 67 -8.63 18.30 -13.35
N TYR A 68 -9.22 17.18 -13.75
CA TYR A 68 -10.39 17.15 -14.63
C TYR A 68 -11.63 17.76 -13.95
N LEU A 69 -11.92 17.37 -12.71
CA LEU A 69 -13.08 17.84 -11.96
C LEU A 69 -12.85 19.19 -11.26
N LYS A 70 -11.62 19.70 -11.23
CA LYS A 70 -11.21 20.96 -10.56
C LYS A 70 -11.61 21.01 -9.07
N ILE A 71 -11.49 19.90 -8.36
CA ILE A 71 -11.85 19.77 -6.94
C ILE A 71 -10.57 19.86 -6.10
N PRO A 72 -10.55 20.55 -4.94
CA PRO A 72 -9.39 20.52 -4.05
C PRO A 72 -9.09 19.09 -3.54
N LEU A 73 -7.81 18.70 -3.56
CA LEU A 73 -7.32 17.39 -3.08
C LEU A 73 -7.77 17.08 -1.65
N GLU A 74 -7.85 18.10 -0.79
CA GLU A 74 -8.29 17.98 0.60
C GLU A 74 -9.68 17.33 0.71
N LYS A 75 -10.64 17.74 -0.14
CA LYS A 75 -11.98 17.16 -0.12
C LYS A 75 -11.95 15.69 -0.48
N VAL A 76 -11.14 15.32 -1.48
CA VAL A 76 -11.06 13.92 -1.91
C VAL A 76 -10.39 13.06 -0.85
N TYR A 77 -9.31 13.54 -0.23
CA TYR A 77 -8.68 12.85 0.90
C TYR A 77 -9.59 12.70 2.10
N ARG A 78 -10.46 13.68 2.38
CA ARG A 78 -11.45 13.60 3.46
C ARG A 78 -12.42 12.42 3.30
N TYR A 79 -12.75 12.04 2.07
CA TYR A 79 -13.57 10.85 1.78
C TYR A 79 -12.74 9.58 1.59
N MET A 80 -11.49 9.71 1.11
CA MET A 80 -10.63 8.56 0.85
C MET A 80 -10.02 7.97 2.12
N ILE A 81 -9.61 8.81 3.09
CA ILE A 81 -9.07 8.36 4.38
C ILE A 81 -10.03 7.44 5.15
N PRO A 82 -11.33 7.76 5.35
CA PRO A 82 -12.24 6.84 6.02
C PRO A 82 -12.47 5.54 5.23
N SER A 83 -12.37 5.60 3.90
CA SER A 83 -12.44 4.40 3.05
C SER A 83 -11.19 3.52 3.13
N LEU A 84 -10.05 4.05 3.59
CA LEU A 84 -8.81 3.28 3.79
C LEU A 84 -8.80 2.47 5.11
N ALA A 85 -9.63 2.84 6.09
CA ALA A 85 -9.70 2.13 7.37
C ALA A 85 -10.13 0.65 7.25
N PRO A 86 -11.21 0.29 6.51
CA PRO A 86 -11.62 -1.11 6.34
C PRO A 86 -10.55 -2.04 5.72
N PRO A 87 -9.83 -1.68 4.63
CA PRO A 87 -8.81 -2.55 4.08
C PRO A 87 -7.56 -2.67 4.97
N CYS A 88 -7.21 -1.64 5.76
CA CYS A 88 -6.17 -1.76 6.80
C CYS A 88 -6.54 -2.82 7.85
N LEU A 89 -7.79 -2.79 8.32
CA LEU A 89 -8.31 -3.80 9.26
C LEU A 89 -8.37 -5.19 8.63
N GLY A 90 -8.81 -5.28 7.38
CA GLY A 90 -8.86 -6.54 6.62
C GLY A 90 -7.48 -7.17 6.44
N ALA A 91 -6.45 -6.38 6.15
CA ALA A 91 -5.08 -6.87 6.02
C ALA A 91 -4.54 -7.47 7.33
N ILE A 92 -4.84 -6.83 8.47
CA ILE A 92 -4.48 -7.34 9.80
C ILE A 92 -5.27 -8.62 10.10
N PHE A 93 -6.56 -8.67 9.77
CA PHE A 93 -7.41 -9.83 10.00
C PHE A 93 -6.97 -11.05 9.17
N ILE A 94 -6.60 -10.84 7.91
CA ILE A 94 -6.04 -11.89 7.02
C ILE A 94 -4.76 -12.48 7.60
N TYR A 95 -3.90 -11.65 8.21
CA TYR A 95 -2.69 -12.14 8.88
C TYR A 95 -2.99 -13.07 10.07
N PHE A 96 -4.10 -12.86 10.79
CA PHE A 96 -4.51 -13.73 11.89
C PHE A 96 -5.23 -15.00 11.43
N ILE A 97 -5.87 -14.98 10.25
CA ILE A 97 -6.66 -16.09 9.72
C ILE A 97 -5.81 -17.14 8.99
N VAL A 98 -4.75 -16.68 8.31
CA VAL A 98 -3.80 -17.52 7.57
C VAL A 98 -2.70 -17.95 8.53
#